data_AF-W1YMN6-F1
#
_entry.id   AF-W1YMN6-F1
#
_cell.length_a   1.000
_cell.length_b   1.000
_cell.length_c   1.000
_cell.angle_alpha   90.00
_cell.angle_beta   90.00
_cell.angle_gamma   90.00
#
_symmetry.space_group_name_H-M   'P 1'
#
loop_
_entity.id
_entity.type
_entity.pdbx_description
1 polymer ?
#
loop_
_entity_poly.entity_id
_entity_poly.type
_entity_poly.pdbx_seq_one_letter_code
_entity_poly.pdbx_strand_id
1 'polypeptide(L)' 'MTVRYYISSADLTAEKFATAIRNHWHVENKLHWRLDVVMNEDDCKIRRGNAAELFSGIRHIAINI' A
#
# COMPACT_ATOMS: atom_id res chain seq x y z
N MET A 1 -19.20 14.23 13.25
CA MET A 1 -19.28 13.87 11.80
C MET A 1 -17.96 14.23 11.17
N THR A 2 -17.25 13.29 10.55
CA THR A 2 -15.95 13.56 9.92
C THR A 2 -16.16 13.77 8.43
N VAL A 3 -15.86 14.98 7.94
CA VAL A 3 -15.87 15.29 6.50
C VAL A 3 -14.50 14.97 5.92
N ARG A 4 -14.47 14.36 4.72
CA ARG A 4 -13.23 14.05 3.99
C ARG A 4 -13.33 14.67 2.60
N TYR A 5 -12.24 15.27 2.15
CA TYR A 5 -12.12 15.89 0.84
C TYR A 5 -11.23 15.03 -0.06
N TYR A 6 -11.63 14.88 -1.31
CA TYR A 6 -10.90 14.11 -2.32
C TYR A 6 -10.79 14.95 -3.58
N ILE A 7 -9.67 14.82 -4.30
CA ILE A 7 -9.41 15.52 -5.56
C ILE A 7 -9.01 14.51 -6.63
N SER A 8 -9.49 14.71 -7.85
CA SER A 8 -9.13 13.91 -9.02
C SER A 8 -9.23 14.78 -10.26
N SER A 9 -8.32 14.56 -11.21
CA SER A 9 -8.38 15.15 -12.55
C SER A 9 -9.16 14.28 -13.55
N ALA A 10 -9.61 13.09 -13.13
CA ALA A 10 -10.35 12.17 -13.98
C ALA A 10 -11.82 12.59 -14.10
N ASP A 11 -12.37 12.55 -15.31
CA ASP A 11 -13.79 12.77 -15.55
C ASP A 11 -14.61 11.55 -15.10
N LEU A 12 -15.10 11.60 -13.87
CA LEU A 12 -15.79 10.49 -13.20
C LEU A 12 -17.02 11.00 -12.45
N THR A 13 -18.06 10.16 -12.41
CA THR A 13 -19.16 10.38 -11.49
C THR A 13 -18.69 10.20 -10.05
N ALA A 14 -19.36 10.86 -9.10
CA ALA A 14 -19.03 10.75 -7.67
C ALA A 14 -19.06 9.29 -7.18
N GLU A 15 -19.99 8.47 -7.67
CA GLU A 15 -20.10 7.05 -7.32
C GLU A 15 -18.91 6.22 -7.82
N LYS A 16 -18.51 6.41 -9.08
CA LYS A 16 -17.32 5.74 -9.64
C LYS A 16 -16.07 6.15 -8.89
N PHE A 17 -15.95 7.43 -8.55
CA PHE A 17 -14.81 7.94 -7.80
C PHE A 17 -14.76 7.39 -6.38
N ALA A 18 -15.89 7.36 -5.66
CA ALA A 18 -15.98 6.77 -4.32
C ALA A 18 -15.62 5.27 -4.32
N THR A 19 -16.05 4.55 -5.35
CA THR A 19 -15.70 3.13 -5.54
C THR A 19 -14.21 2.96 -5.80
N ALA A 20 -13.63 3.79 -6.67
CA ALA A 20 -12.19 3.78 -6.95
C ALA A 20 -11.35 4.06 -5.69
N ILE A 21 -11.72 5.09 -4.90
CA ILE A 21 -11.04 5.40 -3.63
C ILE A 21 -11.10 4.21 -2.68
N ARG A 22 -12.28 3.60 -2.50
CA ARG A 22 -12.45 2.45 -1.61
C ARG A 22 -11.64 1.24 -2.08
N ASN A 23 -11.59 1.00 -3.38
CA ASN A 23 -10.78 -0.07 -3.95
C ASN A 23 -9.27 0.21 -3.80
N HIS A 24 -8.85 1.46 -3.97
CA HIS A 24 -7.46 1.86 -3.79
C HIS A 24 -6.99 1.65 -2.34
N TRP A 25 -7.87 1.87 -1.35
CA TRP A 25 -7.58 1.59 0.07
C TRP A 25 -7.24 0.12 0.35
N HIS A 26 -7.58 -0.81 -0.55
CA HIS A 26 -7.14 -2.19 -0.40
C HIS A 26 -5.62 -2.35 -0.55
N VAL A 27 -4.90 -1.44 -1.20
CA VAL A 27 -3.43 -1.48 -1.25
C VAL A 27 -2.86 -1.38 0.17
N GLU A 28 -3.33 -0.42 0.95
CA GLU A 28 -2.88 -0.26 2.34
C GLU A 28 -3.22 -1.47 3.21
N ASN A 29 -4.46 -1.98 3.11
CA ASN A 29 -4.90 -3.07 3.99
C ASN A 29 -4.39 -4.45 3.57
N LYS A 30 -4.27 -4.72 2.27
CA LYS A 30 -3.93 -6.05 1.75
C LYS A 30 -2.46 -6.20 1.39
N LEU A 31 -1.76 -5.11 1.09
CA LEU A 31 -0.33 -5.13 0.76
C LEU A 31 0.49 -4.55 1.92
N HIS A 32 0.37 -3.25 2.20
CA HIS A 32 1.25 -2.57 3.18
C HIS A 32 1.16 -3.18 4.57
N TRP A 33 -0.06 -3.38 5.11
CA TRP A 33 -0.20 -3.99 6.43
C TRP A 33 0.47 -5.37 6.55
N ARG A 34 0.42 -6.19 5.49
CA ARG A 34 1.10 -7.50 5.48
C ARG A 34 2.62 -7.33 5.45
N LEU A 35 3.13 -6.38 4.69
CA LEU A 35 4.56 -6.07 4.67
C LEU A 35 5.04 -5.59 6.03
N ASP A 36 4.35 -4.60 6.59
CA ASP A 36 4.71 -3.93 7.83
C ASP A 36 4.65 -4.89 9.02
N VAL A 37 3.52 -5.58 9.19
CA VAL A 37 3.25 -6.40 10.39
C VAL A 37 3.68 -7.86 10.21
N VAL A 38 3.27 -8.51 9.12
CA VAL A 38 3.52 -9.96 8.95
C VAL A 38 4.96 -10.21 8.51
N MET A 39 5.51 -9.37 7.65
CA MET A 39 6.89 -9.47 7.18
C MET A 39 7.86 -8.58 7.98
N ASN A 40 7.37 -7.92 9.03
CA ASN A 40 8.14 -7.10 9.96
C ASN A 40 9.00 -6.05 9.24
N GLU A 41 8.44 -5.41 8.22
CA GLU A 41 9.14 -4.43 7.39
C GLU A 41 9.51 -3.17 8.17
N ASP A 42 8.59 -2.64 8.98
CA ASP A 42 8.80 -1.43 9.79
C ASP A 42 9.98 -1.58 10.77
N ASP A 43 10.12 -2.75 11.38
CA ASP A 43 11.16 -3.04 12.36
C ASP A 43 12.47 -3.57 11.72
N CYS A 44 12.53 -3.66 10.39
CA CYS A 44 13.68 -4.22 9.67
C CYS A 44 14.86 -3.24 9.65
N LYS A 45 15.90 -3.50 10.45
CA LYS A 45 17.10 -2.64 10.58
C LYS A 45 18.25 -3.00 9.64
N ILE A 46 17.95 -3.59 8.47
CA ILE A 46 18.99 -4.01 7.52
C ILE A 46 19.68 -2.78 6.90
N ARG A 47 21.03 -2.74 6.91
CA ARG A 47 21.82 -1.56 6.49
C ARG A 47 23.01 -1.87 5.59
N ARG A 48 23.07 -3.08 5.01
CA ARG A 48 24.21 -3.53 4.21
C ARG A 48 23.98 -3.29 2.72
N GLY A 49 24.71 -2.36 2.11
CA GLY A 49 24.64 -2.10 0.66
C GLY A 49 23.20 -1.96 0.17
N ASN A 50 22.85 -2.68 -0.89
CA ASN A 50 21.51 -2.63 -1.51
C ASN A 50 20.48 -3.57 -0.84
N ALA A 51 20.78 -4.09 0.35
CA ALA A 51 19.95 -5.13 0.95
C ALA A 51 18.52 -4.64 1.30
N ALA A 52 18.32 -3.34 1.58
CA ALA A 52 16.98 -2.80 1.83
C ALA A 52 16.07 -2.92 0.59
N GLU A 53 16.57 -2.51 -0.58
CA GLU A 53 15.85 -2.59 -1.85
C GLU A 53 15.59 -4.04 -2.27
N LEU A 54 16.63 -4.88 -2.22
CA LEU A 54 16.51 -6.30 -2.57
C LEU A 54 15.49 -7.01 -1.66
N PHE A 55 15.54 -6.73 -0.36
CA PHE A 55 14.66 -7.39 0.60
C PHE A 55 13.21 -6.91 0.48
N SER A 56 12.99 -5.61 0.20
CA SER A 56 11.67 -5.10 -0.16
C SER A 56 11.10 -5.83 -1.39
N GLY A 57 11.89 -5.96 -2.46
CA GLY A 57 11.47 -6.70 -3.66
C GLY A 57 11.12 -8.17 -3.39
N ILE A 58 11.94 -8.86 -2.58
CA ILE A 58 11.67 -10.26 -2.18
C ILE A 58 10.36 -10.37 -1.39
N ARG A 59 10.10 -9.46 -0.44
CA ARG A 59 8.84 -9.46 0.33
C ARG A 59 7.62 -9.25 -0.56
N HIS A 60 7.71 -8.34 -1.53
CA HIS A 60 6.65 -8.14 -2.52
C HIS A 60 6.40 -9.39 -3.36
N ILE A 61 7.45 -10.08 -3.82
CA ILE A 61 7.30 -11.35 -4.56
C ILE A 61 6.62 -12.40 -3.69
N ALA A 62 7.09 -12.58 -2.45
CA ALA A 62 6.57 -13.60 -1.53
C ALA A 62 5.10 -13.39 -1.15
N ILE A 63 4.60 -12.15 -1.15
CA ILE A 63 3.20 -11.84 -0.84
C ILE A 63 2.25 -12.08 -2.03
N ASN A 64 2.79 -12.10 -3.25
CA ASN A 64 2.04 -12.19 -4.51
C ASN A 64 2.13 -13.56 -5.21
N ILE A 65 2.81 -14.54 -4.60
CA ILE A 65 2.79 -15.97 -4.99
C ILE A 65 1.79 -16.69 -4.07
#